data_AF-A0A841IPH1-F1
#
_entry.id   AF-A0A841IPH1-F1
#
_cell.length_a   1.000
_cell.length_b   1.000
_cell.length_c   1.000
_cell.angle_alpha   90.00
_cell.angle_beta   90.00
_cell.angle_gamma   90.00
#
_symmetry.space_group_name_H-M   'P 1'
#
loop_
_entity.id
_entity.type
_entity.pdbx_description
1 polymer ?
#
loop_
_entity_poly.entity_id
_entity_poly.type
_entity_poly.pdbx_seq_one_letter_code
_entity_poly.pdbx_strand_id
1 'polypeptide(L)'
;MALEDFEIHDPWILLERVKTILKEGEENKWEGSTRQAMNLLIWVSELLTKENNESPRFADQKGELRELFNLPNTKNHLDRYMLTCGIYVGRGRMEGYERACVYRSTLQILNDHFVPWKEISLPHLVEDMESIDDDIREVAEDAPPIREHEIPDWVPDSHWWWRAPKKQDMSEAERWYRRHYEELEP
;
A
#
# COMPACT_ATOMS: atom_id res chain seq x y z
N MET A 1 -0.87 -13.32 7.69
CA MET A 1 -1.06 -14.40 6.70
C MET A 1 0.04 -14.22 5.67
N ALA A 2 1.09 -15.02 5.74
CA ALA A 2 2.15 -15.01 4.75
C ALA A 2 1.55 -15.53 3.44
N LEU A 3 1.71 -14.79 2.35
CA LEU A 3 1.15 -15.07 1.03
C LEU A 3 1.96 -16.12 0.25
N GLU A 4 2.85 -16.85 0.91
CA GLU A 4 3.68 -17.92 0.33
C GLU A 4 2.87 -19.12 -0.19
N ASP A 5 1.57 -19.22 0.16
CA ASP A 5 0.71 -20.34 -0.24
C ASP A 5 0.05 -20.18 -1.63
N PHE A 6 0.25 -19.05 -2.32
CA PHE A 6 -0.26 -18.87 -3.69
C PHE A 6 0.85 -19.17 -4.70
N GLU A 7 0.96 -20.42 -5.17
CA GLU A 7 1.72 -20.81 -6.39
C GLU A 7 1.10 -20.21 -7.68
N ILE A 8 0.54 -19.00 -7.61
CA ILE A 8 -0.13 -18.34 -8.71
C ILE A 8 0.79 -17.26 -9.26
N HIS A 9 1.55 -17.62 -10.30
CA HIS A 9 2.41 -16.72 -11.05
C HIS A 9 1.71 -16.06 -12.25
N ASP A 10 0.37 -16.12 -12.31
CA ASP A 10 -0.41 -15.50 -13.39
C ASP A 10 -1.08 -14.21 -12.89
N PRO A 11 -0.68 -13.01 -13.40
CA PRO A 11 -1.26 -11.73 -12.98
C PRO A 11 -2.75 -11.65 -13.25
N TRP A 12 -3.28 -12.38 -14.24
CA TRP A 12 -4.69 -12.38 -14.56
C TRP A 12 -5.53 -13.11 -13.53
N ILE A 13 -5.03 -14.23 -13.00
CA ILE A 13 -5.73 -14.97 -11.94
C ILE A 13 -5.78 -14.13 -10.67
N LEU A 14 -4.69 -13.45 -10.34
CA LEU A 14 -4.64 -12.52 -9.21
C LEU A 14 -5.58 -11.33 -9.40
N LEU A 15 -5.66 -10.75 -10.61
CA LEU A 15 -6.62 -9.69 -10.92
C LEU A 15 -8.07 -10.14 -10.77
N GLU A 16 -8.42 -11.33 -11.26
CA GLU A 16 -9.76 -11.88 -11.02
C GLU A 16 -10.02 -12.06 -9.53
N ARG A 17 -9.02 -12.52 -8.76
CA ARG A 17 -9.16 -12.66 -7.30
C ARG A 17 -9.38 -11.31 -6.60
N VAL A 18 -8.65 -10.27 -7.00
CA VAL A 18 -8.85 -8.89 -6.52
C VAL A 18 -10.31 -8.47 -6.76
N LYS A 19 -10.81 -8.66 -7.98
CA LYS A 19 -12.20 -8.30 -8.33
C LYS A 19 -13.21 -9.09 -7.50
N THR A 20 -13.01 -10.39 -7.32
CA THR A 20 -13.87 -11.23 -6.46
C THR A 20 -13.91 -10.71 -5.03
N ILE A 21 -12.74 -10.42 -4.43
CA ILE A 21 -12.66 -9.91 -3.06
C ILE A 21 -13.42 -8.59 -2.92
N LEU A 22 -13.28 -7.67 -3.87
CA LEU A 22 -13.99 -6.38 -3.84
C LEU A 22 -15.51 -6.57 -3.96
N LYS A 23 -15.98 -7.46 -4.86
CA LYS A 23 -17.41 -7.79 -5.01
C LYS A 23 -17.99 -8.41 -3.75
N GLU A 24 -17.35 -9.45 -3.21
CA GLU A 24 -17.76 -10.09 -1.95
C GLU A 24 -17.72 -9.10 -0.78
N GLY A 25 -16.73 -8.19 -0.78
CA GLY A 25 -16.59 -7.12 0.19
C GLY A 25 -17.73 -6.11 0.17
N GLU A 26 -18.17 -5.72 -1.03
CA GLU A 26 -19.34 -4.87 -1.22
C GLU A 26 -20.62 -5.56 -0.74
N GLU A 27 -20.83 -6.82 -1.14
CA GLU A 27 -22.04 -7.59 -0.81
C GLU A 27 -22.16 -7.87 0.70
N ASN A 28 -21.05 -8.27 1.33
CA ASN A 28 -21.02 -8.70 2.72
C ASN A 28 -20.58 -7.61 3.70
N LYS A 29 -20.29 -6.39 3.21
CA LYS A 29 -19.76 -5.26 4.00
C LYS A 29 -18.49 -5.64 4.78
N TRP A 30 -17.64 -6.45 4.16
CA TRP A 30 -16.42 -6.91 4.79
C TRP A 30 -15.32 -5.84 4.69
N GLU A 31 -14.99 -5.23 5.82
CA GLU A 31 -13.99 -4.15 5.91
C GLU A 31 -12.58 -4.57 5.47
N GLY A 32 -12.21 -5.85 5.66
CA GLY A 32 -10.90 -6.36 5.27
C GLY A 32 -10.72 -6.59 3.77
N SER A 33 -11.81 -6.57 2.98
CA SER A 33 -11.78 -6.86 1.55
C SER A 33 -10.87 -5.91 0.78
N THR A 34 -11.04 -4.60 0.98
CA THR A 34 -10.23 -3.58 0.29
C THR A 34 -8.77 -3.70 0.68
N ARG A 35 -8.45 -3.91 1.96
CA ARG A 35 -7.06 -4.14 2.39
C ARG A 35 -6.45 -5.37 1.70
N GLN A 36 -7.18 -6.47 1.63
CA GLN A 36 -6.68 -7.69 0.99
C GLN A 36 -6.52 -7.51 -0.53
N ALA A 37 -7.49 -6.89 -1.19
CA ALA A 37 -7.43 -6.55 -2.60
C ALA A 37 -6.22 -5.64 -2.91
N MET A 38 -6.02 -4.60 -2.11
CA MET A 38 -4.87 -3.69 -2.20
C MET A 38 -3.55 -4.45 -2.09
N ASN A 39 -3.40 -5.34 -1.09
CA ASN A 39 -2.17 -6.12 -0.94
C ASN A 39 -1.89 -7.05 -2.14
N LEU A 40 -2.94 -7.60 -2.78
CA LEU A 40 -2.77 -8.42 -3.98
C LEU A 40 -2.34 -7.60 -5.20
N LEU A 41 -2.68 -6.31 -5.28
CA LEU A 41 -2.24 -5.44 -6.39
C LEU A 41 -0.73 -5.24 -6.43
N ILE A 42 -0.02 -5.37 -5.30
CA ILE A 42 1.46 -5.39 -5.29
C ILE A 42 1.95 -6.54 -6.17
N TRP A 43 1.51 -7.77 -5.88
CA TRP A 43 1.91 -8.96 -6.64
C TRP A 43 1.49 -8.92 -8.10
N VAL A 44 0.29 -8.40 -8.38
CA VAL A 44 -0.12 -8.17 -9.77
C VAL A 44 0.87 -7.22 -10.46
N SER A 45 1.24 -6.10 -9.81
CA SER A 45 2.15 -5.12 -10.40
C SER A 45 3.55 -5.70 -10.69
N GLU A 46 4.04 -6.61 -9.85
CA GLU A 46 5.32 -7.30 -10.07
C GLU A 46 5.27 -8.28 -11.23
N LEU A 47 4.14 -8.98 -11.40
CA LEU A 47 3.98 -9.98 -12.45
C LEU A 47 3.59 -9.38 -13.81
N LEU A 48 3.15 -8.12 -13.85
CA LEU A 48 2.77 -7.44 -15.09
C LEU A 48 4.01 -7.14 -15.96
N THR A 49 4.09 -7.82 -17.10
CA THR A 49 5.07 -7.46 -18.13
C THR A 49 4.61 -6.22 -18.92
N LYS A 50 5.53 -5.60 -19.66
CA LYS A 50 5.20 -4.51 -20.59
C LYS A 50 4.12 -4.92 -21.59
N GLU A 51 4.20 -6.13 -22.14
CA GLU A 51 3.20 -6.66 -23.07
C GLU A 51 1.83 -6.80 -22.40
N ASN A 52 1.78 -7.24 -21.14
CA ASN A 52 0.52 -7.29 -20.40
C ASN A 52 -0.08 -5.90 -20.22
N ASN A 53 0.73 -4.92 -19.82
CA ASN A 53 0.29 -3.54 -19.57
C ASN A 53 -0.29 -2.83 -20.80
N GLU A 54 0.19 -3.16 -22.00
CA GLU A 54 -0.27 -2.58 -23.26
C GLU A 54 -1.41 -3.38 -23.91
N SER A 55 -1.82 -4.50 -23.31
CA SER A 55 -2.83 -5.38 -23.89
C SER A 55 -4.27 -4.83 -23.74
N PRO A 56 -5.17 -5.08 -24.71
CA PRO A 56 -6.59 -4.75 -24.57
C PRO A 56 -7.24 -5.41 -23.35
N ARG A 57 -6.82 -6.65 -23.04
CA ARG A 57 -7.28 -7.38 -21.84
C ARG A 57 -7.02 -6.58 -20.58
N PHE A 58 -5.84 -5.97 -20.43
CA PHE A 58 -5.56 -5.16 -19.24
C PHE A 58 -6.38 -3.87 -19.21
N ALA A 59 -6.63 -3.23 -20.36
CA ALA A 59 -7.51 -2.08 -20.43
C ALA A 59 -8.93 -2.40 -19.93
N ASP A 60 -9.49 -3.55 -20.33
CA ASP A 60 -10.79 -4.03 -19.86
C ASP A 60 -10.79 -4.28 -18.35
N GLN A 61 -9.74 -4.94 -17.83
CA GLN A 61 -9.58 -5.21 -16.41
C GLN A 61 -9.51 -3.93 -15.57
N LYS A 62 -8.81 -2.89 -16.05
CA LYS A 62 -8.80 -1.58 -15.39
C LYS A 62 -10.18 -0.91 -15.38
N GLY A 63 -10.95 -1.07 -16.47
CA GLY A 63 -12.33 -0.60 -16.54
C GLY A 63 -13.21 -1.22 -15.45
N GLU A 64 -13.13 -2.54 -15.29
CA GLU A 64 -13.86 -3.26 -14.23
C GLU A 64 -13.39 -2.86 -12.82
N LEU A 65 -12.08 -2.78 -12.59
CA LEU A 65 -11.55 -2.34 -11.30
C LEU A 65 -12.01 -0.94 -10.94
N ARG A 66 -12.02 0.00 -11.90
CA ARG A 66 -12.52 1.35 -11.70
C ARG A 66 -13.97 1.34 -11.24
N GLU A 67 -14.82 0.50 -11.83
CA GLU A 67 -16.22 0.38 -11.39
C GLU A 67 -16.31 -0.14 -9.95
N LEU A 68 -15.53 -1.17 -9.61
CA LEU A 68 -15.49 -1.74 -8.26
C LEU A 68 -14.99 -0.74 -7.20
N PHE A 69 -13.91 -0.02 -7.49
CA PHE A 69 -13.38 1.01 -6.59
C PHE A 69 -14.31 2.22 -6.43
N ASN A 70 -15.32 2.37 -7.28
CA ASN A 70 -16.34 3.40 -7.15
C ASN A 70 -17.60 2.95 -6.40
N LEU A 71 -17.68 1.67 -5.99
CA LEU A 71 -18.78 1.17 -5.18
C LEU A 71 -18.78 1.79 -3.77
N PRO A 72 -19.96 1.99 -3.14
CA PRO A 72 -20.05 2.72 -1.88
C PRO A 72 -19.20 2.16 -0.75
N ASN A 73 -19.24 0.84 -0.49
CA ASN A 73 -18.47 0.28 0.63
C ASN A 73 -16.99 0.20 0.27
N THR A 74 -16.64 -0.15 -0.97
CA THR A 74 -15.23 -0.14 -1.42
C THR A 74 -14.59 1.24 -1.27
N LYS A 75 -15.29 2.33 -1.63
CA LYS A 75 -14.78 3.71 -1.41
C LYS A 75 -14.57 4.02 0.06
N ASN A 76 -15.55 3.71 0.91
CA ASN A 76 -15.44 3.93 2.34
C ASN A 76 -14.26 3.15 2.96
N HIS A 77 -14.01 1.93 2.49
CA HIS A 77 -12.89 1.13 2.96
C HIS A 77 -11.55 1.61 2.39
N LEU A 78 -11.52 2.15 1.16
CA LEU A 78 -10.32 2.78 0.59
C LEU A 78 -9.95 4.06 1.37
N ASP A 79 -10.95 4.87 1.72
CA ASP A 79 -10.78 6.04 2.59
C ASP A 79 -10.19 5.65 3.95
N ARG A 80 -10.71 4.60 4.59
CA ARG A 80 -10.14 4.03 5.81
C ARG A 80 -8.73 3.47 5.63
N TYR A 81 -8.44 2.88 4.47
CA TYR A 81 -7.09 2.38 4.16
C TYR A 81 -6.08 3.54 4.12
N MET A 82 -6.46 4.68 3.54
CA MET A 82 -5.64 5.89 3.55
C MET A 82 -5.49 6.47 4.96
N LEU A 83 -6.57 6.58 5.72
CA LEU A 83 -6.50 7.02 7.12
C LEU A 83 -5.55 6.12 7.93
N THR A 84 -5.60 4.81 7.69
CA THR A 84 -4.69 3.85 8.31
C THR A 84 -3.23 4.09 7.92
N CYS A 85 -2.97 4.47 6.66
CA CYS A 85 -1.65 4.89 6.22
C CYS A 85 -1.16 6.09 7.03
N GLY A 86 -1.96 7.15 7.15
CA GLY A 86 -1.63 8.33 7.95
C GLY A 86 -1.37 8.00 9.43
N ILE A 87 -2.17 7.11 10.03
CA ILE A 87 -1.94 6.63 11.40
C ILE A 87 -0.56 5.95 11.54
N TYR A 88 -0.19 5.09 10.59
CA TYR A 88 1.12 4.45 10.61
C TYR A 88 2.27 5.43 10.37
N VAL A 89 2.07 6.45 9.53
CA VAL A 89 3.06 7.53 9.35
C VAL A 89 3.27 8.27 10.68
N GLY A 90 2.20 8.70 11.35
CA GLY A 90 2.29 9.40 12.63
C GLY A 90 3.00 8.58 13.72
N ARG A 91 2.80 7.25 13.72
CA ARG A 91 3.50 6.30 14.60
C ARG A 91 4.94 6.02 14.21
N GLY A 92 5.37 6.43 13.01
CA GLY A 92 6.68 6.11 12.43
C GLY A 92 7.87 6.59 13.25
N ARG A 93 7.71 7.64 14.08
CA ARG A 93 8.75 8.10 15.03
C ARG A 93 9.13 7.04 16.06
N MET A 94 8.18 6.19 16.45
CA MET A 94 8.32 5.20 17.51
C MET A 94 8.40 3.78 16.95
N GLU A 95 7.36 3.36 16.22
CA GLU A 95 7.20 1.98 15.74
C GLU A 95 8.02 1.66 14.48
N GLY A 96 8.62 2.69 13.85
CA GLY A 96 9.26 2.57 12.55
C GLY A 96 8.29 2.66 11.37
N TYR A 97 8.87 2.67 10.16
CA TYR A 97 8.18 3.14 8.96
C TYR A 97 7.57 2.06 8.06
N GLU A 98 7.95 0.81 8.25
CA GLU A 98 7.71 -0.25 7.27
C GLU A 98 6.24 -0.40 6.88
N ARG A 99 5.33 -0.38 7.87
CA ARG A 99 3.88 -0.47 7.61
C ARG A 99 3.36 0.73 6.82
N ALA A 100 3.78 1.95 7.19
CA ALA A 100 3.42 3.14 6.45
C ALA A 100 3.90 3.07 5.00
N CYS A 101 5.15 2.62 4.80
CA CYS A 101 5.74 2.47 3.47
C CYS A 101 4.97 1.45 2.60
N VAL A 102 4.54 0.32 3.15
CA VAL A 102 3.72 -0.67 2.44
C VAL A 102 2.39 -0.07 2.02
N TYR A 103 1.65 0.56 2.93
CA TYR A 103 0.36 1.18 2.62
C TYR A 103 0.51 2.28 1.55
N ARG A 104 1.49 3.17 1.72
CA ARG A 104 1.75 4.27 0.78
C ARG A 104 2.13 3.76 -0.61
N SER A 105 2.93 2.71 -0.68
CA SER A 105 3.30 2.05 -1.94
C SER A 105 2.12 1.39 -2.62
N THR A 106 1.25 0.74 -1.85
CA THR A 106 0.07 0.08 -2.41
C THR A 106 -0.89 1.09 -3.01
N LEU A 107 -1.05 2.25 -2.35
CA LEU A 107 -1.78 3.39 -2.89
C LEU A 107 -1.13 3.91 -4.18
N GLN A 108 0.19 4.13 -4.21
CA GLN A 108 0.88 4.56 -5.43
C GLN A 108 0.69 3.55 -6.58
N ILE A 109 0.80 2.25 -6.30
CA ILE A 109 0.63 1.19 -7.29
C ILE A 109 -0.78 1.19 -7.86
N LEU A 110 -1.82 1.34 -7.03
CA LEU A 110 -3.20 1.46 -7.49
C LEU A 110 -3.34 2.64 -8.47
N ASN A 111 -2.81 3.82 -8.13
CA ASN A 111 -2.88 5.00 -8.98
C ASN A 111 -2.16 4.84 -10.32
N ASP A 112 -0.93 4.32 -10.28
CA ASP A 112 -0.01 4.35 -11.41
C ASP A 112 -0.31 3.23 -12.41
N HIS A 113 -0.74 2.07 -11.92
CA HIS A 113 -0.89 0.87 -12.74
C HIS A 113 -2.35 0.48 -13.02
N PHE A 114 -3.30 0.82 -12.16
CA PHE A 114 -4.65 0.24 -12.21
C PHE A 114 -5.76 1.26 -12.36
N VAL A 115 -6.03 2.07 -11.33
CA VAL A 115 -7.15 3.02 -11.29
C VAL A 115 -6.61 4.39 -10.85
N PRO A 116 -6.39 5.33 -11.79
CA PRO A 116 -5.92 6.67 -11.46
C PRO A 116 -6.84 7.38 -10.48
N TRP A 117 -6.28 8.18 -9.58
CA TRP A 117 -7.04 8.92 -8.54
C TRP A 117 -8.19 9.74 -9.08
N LYS A 118 -7.98 10.41 -10.22
CA LYS A 118 -9.02 11.19 -10.92
C LYS A 118 -10.24 10.37 -11.36
N GLU A 119 -10.15 9.05 -11.40
CA GLU A 119 -11.21 8.13 -11.80
C GLU A 119 -11.91 7.48 -10.60
N ILE A 120 -11.43 7.72 -9.39
CA ILE A 120 -12.07 7.31 -8.13
C ILE A 120 -12.85 8.51 -7.59
N SER A 121 -14.15 8.32 -7.34
CA SER A 121 -15.03 9.38 -6.85
C SER A 121 -14.85 9.61 -5.33
N LEU A 122 -13.63 10.01 -4.93
CA LEU A 122 -13.22 10.40 -3.58
C LEU A 122 -12.61 11.82 -3.65
N PRO A 123 -13.34 12.88 -3.25
CA PRO A 123 -12.96 14.27 -3.51
C PRO A 123 -11.62 14.71 -2.90
N HIS A 124 -11.26 14.15 -1.76
CA HIS A 124 -10.10 14.52 -0.94
C HIS A 124 -8.88 13.60 -1.18
N LEU A 125 -9.00 12.62 -2.09
CA LEU A 125 -7.99 11.59 -2.32
C LEU A 125 -6.60 12.15 -2.61
N VAL A 126 -6.50 13.18 -3.45
CA VAL A 126 -5.21 13.76 -3.84
C VAL A 126 -4.62 14.58 -2.69
N GLU A 127 -5.43 15.41 -2.04
CA GLU A 127 -5.00 16.27 -0.92
C GLU A 127 -4.51 15.45 0.27
N ASP A 128 -5.23 14.37 0.62
CA ASP A 128 -4.82 13.45 1.68
C ASP A 128 -3.50 12.74 1.38
N MET A 129 -3.26 12.38 0.10
CA MET A 129 -2.00 11.76 -0.30
C MET A 129 -0.82 12.72 -0.22
N GLU A 130 -1.03 13.99 -0.58
CA GLU A 130 -0.04 15.05 -0.38
C GLU A 130 0.23 15.28 1.10
N SER A 131 -0.81 15.31 1.95
CA SER A 131 -0.67 15.41 3.40
C SER A 131 0.12 14.24 3.98
N ILE A 132 -0.15 13.01 3.55
CA ILE A 132 0.61 11.82 3.96
C ILE A 132 2.08 11.95 3.55
N ASP A 133 2.38 12.44 2.35
CA ASP A 133 3.76 12.63 1.89
C ASP A 133 4.50 13.70 2.71
N ASP A 134 3.83 14.77 3.10
CA ASP A 134 4.40 15.79 3.99
C ASP A 134 4.64 15.27 5.40
N ASP A 135 3.69 14.54 5.98
CA ASP A 135 3.84 13.88 7.29
C ASP A 135 5.01 12.88 7.27
N ILE A 136 5.17 12.12 6.17
CA ILE A 136 6.31 11.21 5.98
C ILE A 136 7.61 11.98 6.06
N ARG A 137 7.73 13.13 5.36
CA ARG A 137 8.96 13.95 5.36
C ARG A 137 9.26 14.48 6.76
N GLU A 138 8.25 14.92 7.48
CA GLU A 138 8.41 15.43 8.85
C GLU A 138 8.88 14.33 9.81
N VAL A 139 8.22 13.17 9.78
CA VAL A 139 8.45 12.09 10.74
C VAL A 139 9.76 11.34 10.40
N ALA A 140 10.24 11.37 9.15
CA ALA A 140 11.36 10.55 8.68
C ALA A 140 12.70 10.98 9.27
N GLU A 141 12.84 12.25 9.66
CA GLU A 141 14.05 12.76 10.30
C GLU A 141 14.32 12.09 11.65
N ASP A 142 13.28 11.59 12.34
CA ASP A 142 13.39 10.97 13.68
C ASP A 142 13.08 9.48 13.73
N ALA A 143 12.59 8.95 12.62
CA ALA A 143 12.26 7.55 12.44
C ALA A 143 13.46 6.59 12.65
N PRO A 144 13.25 5.41 13.25
CA PRO A 144 14.16 4.29 13.09
C PRO A 144 14.32 3.96 11.59
N PRO A 145 15.56 3.85 11.07
CA PRO A 145 15.76 3.61 9.65
C PRO A 145 15.21 2.25 9.21
N ILE A 146 14.78 2.18 7.95
CA ILE A 146 14.72 0.93 7.19
C ILE A 146 16.06 0.82 6.47
N ARG A 147 16.77 -0.29 6.66
CA ARG A 147 18.06 -0.52 6.00
C ARG A 147 17.82 -0.99 4.58
N GLU A 148 18.75 -0.71 3.68
CA GLU A 148 18.59 -1.03 2.25
C GLU A 148 18.30 -2.52 2.01
N HIS A 149 18.93 -3.43 2.77
CA HIS A 149 18.69 -4.88 2.66
C HIS A 149 17.33 -5.36 3.22
N GLU A 150 16.59 -4.48 3.89
CA GLU A 150 15.24 -4.75 4.39
C GLU A 150 14.16 -4.15 3.49
N ILE A 151 14.54 -3.32 2.51
CA ILE A 151 13.61 -2.81 1.51
C ILE A 151 13.29 -3.97 0.55
N PRO A 152 12.00 -4.34 0.38
CA PRO A 152 11.64 -5.42 -0.53
C PRO A 152 12.05 -5.12 -1.98
N ASP A 153 12.48 -6.16 -2.72
CA ASP A 153 12.94 -6.03 -4.11
C ASP A 153 11.87 -5.48 -5.07
N TRP A 154 10.59 -5.60 -4.71
CA TRP A 154 9.46 -5.10 -5.47
C TRP A 154 9.30 -3.58 -5.42
N VAL A 155 9.94 -2.92 -4.47
CA VAL A 155 9.80 -1.48 -4.24
C VAL A 155 10.60 -0.71 -5.30
N PRO A 156 9.94 0.07 -6.19
CA PRO A 156 10.67 0.88 -7.17
C PRO A 156 11.37 2.08 -6.50
N ASP A 157 12.39 2.62 -7.16
CA ASP A 157 13.13 3.80 -6.69
C ASP A 157 12.25 5.05 -6.53
N SER A 158 11.13 5.13 -7.27
CA SER A 158 10.15 6.20 -7.15
C SER A 158 9.45 6.23 -5.79
N HIS A 159 9.44 5.12 -5.04
CA HIS A 159 8.87 5.00 -3.71
C HIS A 159 9.85 5.52 -2.65
N TRP A 160 10.23 6.79 -2.78
CA TRP A 160 11.27 7.46 -1.99
C TRP A 160 11.06 7.35 -0.47
N TRP A 161 9.82 7.19 0.00
CA TRP A 161 9.48 7.09 1.42
C TRP A 161 10.13 5.89 2.13
N TRP A 162 10.48 4.82 1.42
CA TRP A 162 11.24 3.70 2.00
C TRP A 162 12.66 4.10 2.41
N ARG A 163 13.22 5.10 1.72
CA ARG A 163 14.58 5.62 1.90
C ARG A 163 14.58 7.01 2.57
N ALA A 164 13.43 7.48 3.02
CA ALA A 164 13.30 8.79 3.65
C ALA A 164 14.02 8.86 5.01
N PRO A 165 13.97 7.84 5.88
CA PRO A 165 14.73 7.85 7.13
C PRO A 165 16.25 7.89 6.91
N LYS A 166 16.90 9.00 7.29
CA LYS A 166 18.33 9.23 7.01
C LYS A 166 19.29 8.74 8.10
N LYS A 167 18.80 8.41 9.29
CA LYS A 167 19.60 7.97 10.45
C LYS A 167 20.07 6.52 10.33
N GLN A 168 20.78 6.21 9.25
CA GLN A 168 21.25 4.86 8.90
C GLN A 168 22.39 4.35 9.80
N ASP A 169 22.98 5.22 10.63
CA ASP A 169 24.02 4.95 11.61
C ASP A 169 23.48 4.47 12.97
N MET A 170 22.15 4.41 13.14
CA MET A 170 21.51 3.90 14.35
C MET A 170 21.91 2.44 14.63
N SER A 171 22.36 2.18 15.86
CA SER A 171 22.71 0.82 16.29
C SER A 171 21.48 -0.10 16.30
N GLU A 172 21.67 -1.41 16.08
CA GLU A 172 20.56 -2.37 16.11
C GLU A 172 19.85 -2.40 17.46
N ALA A 173 20.59 -2.24 18.56
CA ALA A 173 20.02 -2.20 19.90
C ALA A 173 19.11 -0.97 20.11
N GLU A 174 19.56 0.20 19.65
CA GLU A 174 18.74 1.43 19.72
C GLU A 174 17.50 1.33 18.81
N ARG A 175 17.69 0.82 17.58
CA ARG A 175 16.61 0.62 16.62
C ARG A 175 15.55 -0.35 17.17
N TRP A 176 15.98 -1.45 17.79
CA TRP A 176 15.08 -2.40 18.45
C TRP A 176 14.33 -1.76 19.62
N TYR A 177 15.05 -1.03 20.49
CA TYR A 177 14.46 -0.37 21.66
C TYR A 177 13.37 0.63 21.27
N ARG A 178 13.62 1.47 20.25
CA ARG A 178 12.61 2.43 19.78
C ARG A 178 11.35 1.75 19.25
N ARG A 179 11.53 0.71 18.42
CA ARG A 179 10.41 -0.04 17.82
C ARG A 179 9.54 -0.78 18.83
N HIS A 180 10.10 -1.18 19.97
CA HIS A 180 9.41 -1.95 21.01
C HIS A 180 9.21 -1.15 22.30
N TYR A 181 9.38 0.18 22.26
CA TYR A 181 9.33 1.04 23.45
C TYR A 181 8.02 0.87 24.24
N GLU A 182 6.87 0.86 23.54
CA GLU A 182 5.55 0.67 24.16
C GLU A 182 5.33 -0.75 24.73
N GLU A 183 6.05 -1.75 24.23
CA GLU A 183 5.99 -3.13 24.77
C GLU A 183 6.85 -3.32 26.02
N LEU A 184 7.76 -2.36 26.29
CA LEU A 184 8.74 -2.39 27.37
C LEU A 184 8.34 -1.50 28.57
N GLU A 185 7.37 -0.60 28.42
CA GLU A 185 6.78 0.15 29.53
C GLU A 185 5.60 -0.64 30.15
N PRO A 186 5.64 -0.98 31.46
CA PRO A 186 4.63 -1.81 32.13
C PRO A 186 3.29 -1.11 32.44
#